data_AF-A0A5N5TEK1-F1
#
_entry.id   AF-A0A5N5TEK1-F1
#
_cell.length_a   1.000
_cell.length_b   1.000
_cell.length_c   1.000
_cell.angle_alpha   90.00
_cell.angle_beta   90.00
_cell.angle_gamma   90.00
#
_symmetry.space_group_name_H-M   'P 1'
#
loop_
_entity.id
_entity.type
_entity.pdbx_description
1 polymer ?
#
loop_
_entity_poly.entity_id
_entity_poly.type
_entity_poly.pdbx_seq_one_letter_code
_entity_poly.pdbx_strand_id
1 'polypeptide(L)'
;MKTFLVTLLYGLCCLANGAIIVKIDLPQCTLNSYTLKCDFGFTADEVIYDSQLQDIVRKDVRIVQILNVNKLSIPRPVCVDTHFRDVRNVEFKSDETCKSDEVSFQFHNSVANLVPRMVKRLDLQGSEIGIINCDLGLHRLLISKSKVSLLNSPWPVGGNLHLQIHNSYIKKVKALNLQNGMLLHITNTTIDLIEKEAIILGKGVIAILTESIIKSGDKGFLVRVGGRVMLHNTMGKFSIMAPESDKDYNYEKTVPGVPSKVVTSSDESDDEDELKSKSKCESPPYWHWLIPTVVASLEALVLIKMCGDRIPKKKKPNIDADPEETTLTNKPNLSPNSTFSYYNESFKINPSLSRRKNN
;
A
#
# COMPACT_ATOMS: atom_id res chain seq x y z
N MET A 1 -32.64 -36.06 35.29
CA MET A 1 -32.40 -34.59 35.20
C MET A 1 -30.96 -34.14 35.50
N LYS A 2 -29.95 -35.03 35.57
CA LYS A 2 -28.53 -34.68 35.79
C LYS A 2 -27.62 -34.88 34.56
N THR A 3 -28.12 -35.48 33.49
CA THR A 3 -27.36 -35.82 32.27
C THR A 3 -27.43 -34.77 31.17
N PHE A 4 -28.30 -33.76 31.29
CA PHE A 4 -28.43 -32.68 30.30
C PHE A 4 -27.48 -31.49 30.55
N LEU A 5 -26.85 -31.41 31.72
CA LEU A 5 -25.96 -30.30 32.06
C LEU A 5 -24.51 -30.51 31.56
N VAL A 6 -24.09 -31.76 31.33
CA VAL A 6 -22.71 -32.06 30.92
C VAL A 6 -22.50 -31.79 29.43
N THR A 7 -23.51 -31.99 28.59
CA THR A 7 -23.43 -31.72 27.14
C THR A 7 -23.42 -30.22 26.81
N LEU A 8 -23.98 -29.38 27.69
CA LEU A 8 -23.94 -27.91 27.54
C LEU A 8 -22.59 -27.30 27.95
N LEU A 9 -21.82 -27.99 28.80
CA LEU A 9 -20.48 -27.55 29.22
C LEU A 9 -19.36 -27.90 28.21
N TYR A 10 -19.52 -28.96 27.41
CA TYR A 10 -18.60 -29.27 26.31
C TYR A 10 -18.89 -28.50 25.01
N GLY A 11 -20.11 -27.96 24.85
CA GLY A 11 -20.49 -27.14 23.70
C GLY A 11 -20.01 -25.68 23.77
N LEU A 12 -19.55 -25.20 24.94
CA LEU A 12 -19.17 -23.80 25.14
C LEU A 12 -17.65 -23.53 25.12
N CYS A 13 -16.79 -24.54 24.93
CA CYS A 13 -15.33 -24.33 24.84
C CYS A 13 -14.82 -23.94 23.44
N CYS A 14 -15.63 -24.09 22.38
CA CYS A 14 -15.21 -23.76 21.01
C CYS A 14 -15.46 -22.31 20.57
N LEU A 15 -15.86 -21.43 21.49
CA LEU A 15 -16.05 -19.99 21.23
C LEU A 15 -14.95 -19.12 21.83
N ALA A 16 -13.80 -19.71 22.16
CA ALA A 16 -12.57 -18.93 22.19
C ALA A 16 -12.13 -18.78 20.74
N ASN A 17 -12.53 -17.68 20.09
CA ASN A 17 -11.95 -17.23 18.83
C ASN A 17 -10.45 -17.00 19.08
N GLY A 18 -9.67 -18.05 18.99
CA GLY A 18 -8.26 -18.07 19.32
C GLY A 18 -7.52 -17.46 18.15
N ALA A 19 -7.16 -16.18 18.26
CA ALA A 19 -6.33 -15.57 17.25
C ALA A 19 -5.01 -16.34 17.11
N ILE A 20 -4.65 -16.70 15.88
CA ILE A 20 -3.42 -17.45 15.58
C ILE A 20 -2.30 -16.44 15.41
N ILE A 21 -1.36 -16.42 16.34
CA ILE A 21 -0.20 -15.53 16.26
C ILE A 21 0.87 -16.19 15.39
N VAL A 22 1.25 -15.55 14.29
CA VAL A 22 2.33 -16.03 13.41
C VAL A 22 3.62 -16.15 14.23
N LYS A 23 4.25 -17.32 14.20
CA LYS A 23 5.56 -17.59 14.81
C LYS A 23 6.33 -18.60 13.96
N ILE A 24 7.65 -18.63 14.10
CA ILE A 24 8.54 -19.51 13.31
C ILE A 24 8.32 -20.98 13.65
N ASP A 25 7.97 -21.29 14.89
CA ASP A 25 7.75 -22.63 15.44
C ASP A 25 6.33 -23.16 15.22
N LEU A 26 5.47 -22.40 14.53
CA LEU A 26 4.14 -22.89 14.17
C LEU A 26 4.22 -24.04 13.15
N PRO A 27 3.39 -25.08 13.28
CA PRO A 27 3.35 -26.18 12.31
C PRO A 27 2.88 -25.72 10.92
N GLN A 28 2.18 -24.59 10.82
CA GLN A 28 1.78 -23.96 9.57
C GLN A 28 2.93 -23.22 8.87
N CYS A 29 4.05 -23.00 9.56
CA CYS A 29 5.18 -22.24 9.07
C CYS A 29 6.38 -23.15 8.79
N THR A 30 7.04 -22.89 7.66
CA THR A 30 8.25 -23.60 7.23
C THR A 30 9.34 -22.59 6.90
N LEU A 31 10.48 -22.71 7.57
CA LEU A 31 11.65 -21.89 7.28
C LEU A 31 12.51 -22.60 6.22
N ASN A 32 12.71 -21.96 5.07
CA ASN A 32 13.64 -22.41 4.05
C ASN A 32 14.65 -21.31 3.74
N SER A 33 15.92 -21.56 4.09
CA SER A 33 17.01 -20.60 3.92
C SER A 33 16.70 -19.27 4.63
N TYR A 34 16.30 -18.24 3.88
CA TYR A 34 15.97 -16.91 4.39
C TYR A 34 14.48 -16.56 4.22
N THR A 35 13.64 -17.55 3.92
CA THR A 35 12.21 -17.35 3.66
C THR A 35 11.39 -18.13 4.66
N LEU A 36 10.56 -17.43 5.44
CA LEU A 36 9.56 -18.06 6.30
C LEU A 36 8.24 -18.11 5.54
N LYS A 37 7.79 -19.32 5.19
CA LYS A 37 6.53 -19.55 4.50
C LYS A 37 5.48 -20.06 5.48
N CYS A 38 4.40 -19.32 5.69
CA CYS A 38 3.30 -19.69 6.56
C CYS A 38 1.99 -19.84 5.77
N ASP A 39 1.38 -21.02 5.82
CA ASP A 39 0.14 -21.35 5.12
C ASP A 39 -0.95 -21.77 6.10
N PHE A 40 -2.03 -20.99 6.17
CA PHE A 40 -3.08 -21.16 7.17
C PHE A 40 -4.36 -21.83 6.64
N GLY A 41 -4.36 -22.29 5.37
CA GLY A 41 -5.45 -23.10 4.82
C GLY A 41 -6.85 -22.49 4.92
N PHE A 42 -6.97 -21.16 4.85
CA PHE A 42 -8.21 -20.40 5.05
C PHE A 42 -8.92 -20.67 6.38
N THR A 43 -8.15 -20.75 7.47
CA THR A 43 -8.71 -20.81 8.83
C THR A 43 -9.73 -19.69 9.08
N ALA A 44 -10.77 -20.00 9.86
CA ALA A 44 -11.79 -19.03 10.28
C ALA A 44 -11.24 -18.03 11.30
N ASP A 45 -10.20 -18.43 12.04
CA ASP A 45 -9.58 -17.60 13.07
C ASP A 45 -8.80 -16.43 12.45
N GLU A 46 -8.75 -15.32 13.18
CA GLU A 46 -7.92 -14.19 12.80
C GLU A 46 -6.44 -14.56 13.00
N VAL A 47 -5.64 -14.37 11.95
CA VAL A 47 -4.19 -14.52 12.03
C VAL A 47 -3.59 -13.17 12.41
N ILE A 48 -2.74 -13.14 13.42
CA ILE A 48 -2.05 -11.92 13.88
C ILE A 48 -0.58 -12.01 13.51
N TYR A 49 -0.11 -11.08 12.69
CA TYR A 49 1.31 -10.90 12.41
C TYR A 49 1.97 -10.21 13.61
N ASP A 50 2.61 -10.98 14.49
CA ASP A 50 3.27 -10.39 15.67
C ASP A 50 4.67 -9.86 15.33
N SER A 51 4.93 -8.68 15.89
CA SER A 51 6.23 -8.02 15.93
C SER A 51 7.39 -8.83 16.50
N GLN A 52 7.15 -9.88 17.30
CA GLN A 52 8.24 -10.78 17.72
C GLN A 52 8.92 -11.47 16.53
N LEU A 53 8.23 -11.63 15.39
CA LEU A 53 8.91 -12.02 14.16
C LEU A 53 10.01 -11.01 13.81
N GLN A 54 9.81 -9.71 13.97
CA GLN A 54 10.78 -8.69 13.54
C GLN A 54 12.12 -8.79 14.26
N ASP A 55 12.10 -9.15 15.54
CA ASP A 55 13.32 -9.31 16.34
C ASP A 55 14.09 -10.58 15.95
N ILE A 56 13.39 -11.64 15.55
CA ILE A 56 13.99 -12.92 15.12
C ILE A 56 14.43 -12.86 13.64
N VAL A 57 13.63 -12.19 12.81
CA VAL A 57 13.83 -12.00 11.37
C VAL A 57 15.14 -11.27 11.08
N ARG A 58 15.61 -10.40 11.98
CA ARG A 58 16.86 -9.64 11.78
C ARG A 58 18.14 -10.46 11.64
N LYS A 59 18.17 -11.75 11.99
CA LYS A 59 19.38 -12.59 11.82
C LYS A 59 19.26 -13.62 10.71
N ASP A 60 18.08 -14.22 10.51
CA ASP A 60 17.96 -15.41 9.64
C ASP A 60 16.84 -15.34 8.58
N VAL A 61 15.93 -14.36 8.61
CA VAL A 61 14.79 -14.29 7.66
C VAL A 61 14.80 -12.96 6.92
N ARG A 62 14.73 -13.01 5.59
CA ARG A 62 14.64 -11.82 4.74
C ARG A 62 13.27 -11.62 4.15
N ILE A 63 12.53 -12.71 3.95
CA ILE A 63 11.21 -12.70 3.32
C ILE A 63 10.23 -13.51 4.15
N VAL A 64 9.05 -12.96 4.40
CA VAL A 64 7.93 -13.68 5.01
C VAL A 64 6.82 -13.86 3.97
N GLN A 65 6.39 -15.09 3.73
CA GLN A 65 5.27 -15.39 2.85
C GLN A 65 4.07 -15.83 3.68
N ILE A 66 2.95 -15.13 3.56
CA ILE A 66 1.69 -15.45 4.21
C ILE A 66 0.70 -15.90 3.15
N LEU A 67 0.19 -17.12 3.29
CA LEU A 67 -0.66 -17.78 2.30
C LEU A 67 -2.01 -18.20 2.89
N ASN A 68 -3.05 -18.12 2.06
CA ASN A 68 -4.37 -18.69 2.32
C ASN A 68 -4.95 -18.24 3.67
N VAL A 69 -5.13 -16.93 3.86
CA VAL A 69 -5.65 -16.37 5.12
C VAL A 69 -6.97 -15.64 4.87
N ASN A 70 -7.97 -15.89 5.72
CA ASN A 70 -9.23 -15.13 5.64
C ASN A 70 -9.09 -13.72 6.21
N LYS A 71 -8.49 -13.58 7.40
CA LYS A 71 -8.27 -12.30 8.06
C LYS A 71 -6.88 -12.25 8.69
N LEU A 72 -6.07 -11.29 8.25
CA LEU A 72 -4.73 -11.03 8.76
C LEU A 72 -4.69 -9.65 9.44
N SER A 73 -4.45 -9.63 10.74
CA SER A 73 -4.21 -8.43 11.54
C SER A 73 -2.72 -8.12 11.58
N ILE A 74 -2.35 -6.88 11.25
CA ILE A 74 -0.98 -6.38 11.37
C ILE A 74 -1.00 -5.21 12.36
N PRO A 75 -0.84 -5.48 13.66
CA PRO A 75 -0.94 -4.48 14.72
C PRO A 75 0.25 -3.51 14.76
N ARG A 76 1.41 -3.90 14.24
CA ARG A 76 2.66 -3.12 14.28
C ARG A 76 3.32 -3.06 12.90
N PRO A 77 4.18 -2.06 12.61
CA PRO A 77 4.91 -1.93 11.34
C PRO A 77 5.65 -3.18 10.93
N VAL A 78 5.52 -3.67 9.70
CA VAL A 78 6.26 -4.84 9.23
C VAL A 78 7.55 -4.39 8.54
N CYS A 79 8.69 -4.70 9.15
CA CYS A 79 10.01 -4.22 8.73
C CYS A 79 10.81 -5.23 7.88
N VAL A 80 10.12 -6.15 7.22
CA VAL A 80 10.69 -7.23 6.41
C VAL A 80 9.91 -7.37 5.12
N ASP A 81 10.59 -7.81 4.06
CA ASP A 81 9.91 -8.12 2.82
C ASP A 81 8.81 -9.14 3.04
N THR A 82 7.59 -8.83 2.60
CA THR A 82 6.43 -9.66 2.89
C THR A 82 5.60 -9.91 1.64
N HIS A 83 5.31 -11.17 1.38
CA HIS A 83 4.47 -11.60 0.27
C HIS A 83 3.15 -12.11 0.82
N PHE A 84 2.05 -11.46 0.44
CA PHE A 84 0.69 -11.85 0.77
C PHE A 84 0.10 -12.56 -0.45
N ARG A 85 -0.31 -13.81 -0.29
CA ARG A 85 -0.88 -14.60 -1.37
C ARG A 85 -2.21 -15.22 -0.94
N ASP A 86 -3.24 -14.94 -1.72
CA ASP A 86 -4.59 -15.43 -1.48
C ASP A 86 -5.09 -15.06 -0.06
N VAL A 87 -4.81 -13.81 0.36
CA VAL A 87 -5.24 -13.27 1.67
C VAL A 87 -6.46 -12.38 1.50
N ARG A 88 -7.61 -12.81 2.01
CA ARG A 88 -8.91 -12.15 1.75
C ARG A 88 -9.09 -10.81 2.44
N ASN A 89 -8.37 -10.55 3.53
CA ASN A 89 -8.38 -9.27 4.22
C ASN A 89 -7.11 -9.09 5.05
N VAL A 90 -6.27 -8.13 4.65
CA VAL A 90 -5.12 -7.65 5.40
C VAL A 90 -5.48 -6.31 6.03
N GLU A 91 -5.46 -6.27 7.35
CA GLU A 91 -5.75 -5.09 8.16
C GLU A 91 -4.46 -4.56 8.80
N PHE A 92 -3.89 -3.52 8.21
CA PHE A 92 -2.83 -2.75 8.85
C PHE A 92 -3.44 -1.78 9.86
N LYS A 93 -3.05 -1.91 11.13
CA LYS A 93 -3.52 -1.05 12.23
C LYS A 93 -2.56 0.08 12.57
N SER A 94 -1.34 0.04 12.03
CA SER A 94 -0.31 1.06 12.22
C SER A 94 0.28 1.49 10.88
N ASP A 95 0.56 2.79 10.75
CA ASP A 95 1.28 3.42 9.64
C ASP A 95 2.65 3.97 10.12
N GLU A 96 3.12 3.52 11.29
CA GLU A 96 4.43 3.89 11.83
C GLU A 96 5.57 3.35 10.95
N THR A 97 6.73 4.01 10.98
CA THR A 97 7.84 3.69 10.08
C THR A 97 8.82 2.69 10.70
N CYS A 98 9.41 1.87 9.83
CA CYS A 98 10.52 0.99 10.18
C CYS A 98 11.86 1.71 10.08
N LYS A 99 12.83 1.29 10.92
CA LYS A 99 14.25 1.69 10.78
C LYS A 99 14.98 0.96 9.63
N SER A 100 14.30 0.06 8.92
CA SER A 100 14.87 -0.65 7.76
C SER A 100 14.77 0.26 6.54
N ASP A 101 15.87 0.37 5.79
CA ASP A 101 15.97 1.30 4.66
C ASP A 101 15.18 0.83 3.42
N GLU A 102 14.93 -0.48 3.30
CA GLU A 102 14.18 -1.06 2.18
C GLU A 102 13.19 -2.12 2.67
N VAL A 103 11.89 -1.83 2.58
CA VAL A 103 10.81 -2.80 2.80
C VAL A 103 10.01 -2.94 1.51
N SER A 104 9.79 -4.18 1.07
CA SER A 104 8.99 -4.50 -0.10
C SER A 104 7.79 -5.38 0.22
N PHE A 105 6.62 -5.01 -0.30
CA PHE A 105 5.42 -5.84 -0.21
C PHE A 105 4.97 -6.31 -1.58
N GLN A 106 4.57 -7.58 -1.65
CA GLN A 106 3.94 -8.18 -2.81
C GLN A 106 2.56 -8.70 -2.42
N PHE A 107 1.54 -8.31 -3.15
CA PHE A 107 0.16 -8.79 -2.96
C PHE A 107 -0.28 -9.55 -4.21
N HIS A 108 -0.64 -10.82 -4.03
CA HIS A 108 -1.19 -11.67 -5.08
C HIS A 108 -2.58 -12.15 -4.65
N ASN A 109 -3.60 -11.83 -5.44
CA ASN A 109 -5.02 -12.13 -5.15
C ASN A 109 -5.42 -11.81 -3.70
N SER A 110 -4.96 -10.67 -3.20
CA SER A 110 -5.14 -10.29 -1.80
C SER A 110 -5.88 -8.97 -1.67
N VAL A 111 -6.55 -8.77 -0.54
CA VAL A 111 -7.24 -7.52 -0.22
C VAL A 111 -6.58 -6.87 0.97
N ALA A 112 -6.27 -5.58 0.90
CA ALA A 112 -5.74 -4.83 2.04
C ALA A 112 -6.45 -3.48 2.21
N ASN A 113 -6.62 -3.05 3.45
CA ASN A 113 -7.20 -1.74 3.76
C ASN A 113 -6.30 -0.58 3.31
N LEU A 114 -4.99 -0.72 3.46
CA LEU A 114 -3.98 0.26 3.06
C LEU A 114 -2.63 -0.39 2.81
N VAL A 115 -1.72 0.37 2.21
CA VAL A 115 -0.29 0.06 2.16
C VAL A 115 0.44 1.05 3.05
N PRO A 116 1.21 0.60 4.05
CA PRO A 116 1.97 1.48 4.92
C PRO A 116 3.01 2.31 4.16
N ARG A 117 3.22 3.54 4.61
CA ARG A 117 4.10 4.53 3.95
C ARG A 117 5.56 4.12 3.83
N MET A 118 6.03 3.25 4.72
CA MET A 118 7.42 2.78 4.74
C MET A 118 7.78 1.88 3.56
N VAL A 119 6.79 1.35 2.83
CA VAL A 119 7.00 0.43 1.73
C VAL A 119 7.67 1.16 0.55
N LYS A 120 8.86 0.68 0.19
CA LYS A 120 9.68 1.25 -0.88
C LYS A 120 9.48 0.53 -2.21
N ARG A 121 9.06 -0.74 -2.19
CA ARG A 121 8.72 -1.49 -3.40
C ARG A 121 7.38 -2.17 -3.20
N LEU A 122 6.42 -1.87 -4.07
CA LEU A 122 5.08 -2.46 -4.02
C LEU A 122 4.77 -3.16 -5.34
N ASP A 123 4.36 -4.42 -5.26
CA ASP A 123 3.82 -5.18 -6.39
C ASP A 123 2.42 -5.69 -6.07
N LEU A 124 1.45 -5.33 -6.91
CA LEU A 124 0.06 -5.74 -6.79
C LEU A 124 -0.36 -6.53 -8.02
N GLN A 125 -0.79 -7.76 -7.82
CA GLN A 125 -1.30 -8.61 -8.88
C GLN A 125 -2.65 -9.21 -8.48
N GLY A 126 -3.70 -8.96 -9.28
CA GLY A 126 -5.03 -9.51 -9.00
C GLY A 126 -5.62 -9.04 -7.66
N SER A 127 -5.14 -7.94 -7.10
CA SER A 127 -5.36 -7.55 -5.70
C SER A 127 -6.24 -6.31 -5.57
N GLU A 128 -6.83 -6.13 -4.39
CA GLU A 128 -7.64 -4.94 -4.07
C GLU A 128 -7.05 -4.20 -2.88
N ILE A 129 -6.66 -2.95 -3.08
CA ILE A 129 -6.07 -2.11 -2.05
C ILE A 129 -6.95 -0.89 -1.83
N GLY A 130 -7.28 -0.61 -0.57
CA GLY A 130 -7.97 0.62 -0.21
C GLY A 130 -7.12 1.85 -0.52
N ILE A 131 -6.07 2.06 0.27
CA ILE A 131 -5.26 3.29 0.19
C ILE A 131 -3.80 2.95 -0.10
N ILE A 132 -3.23 3.55 -1.14
CA ILE A 132 -1.78 3.57 -1.38
C ILE A 132 -1.30 4.99 -1.13
N ASN A 133 -0.57 5.17 -0.04
CA ASN A 133 0.14 6.41 0.28
C ASN A 133 1.63 6.21 0.01
N CYS A 134 2.13 6.72 -1.12
CA CYS A 134 3.55 6.67 -1.44
C CYS A 134 4.28 7.86 -0.81
N ASP A 135 5.15 7.58 0.15
CA ASP A 135 6.02 8.57 0.78
C ASP A 135 7.37 8.72 0.02
N LEU A 136 8.21 9.62 0.53
CA LEU A 136 9.59 9.82 0.06
C LEU A 136 10.35 8.47 0.04
N GLY A 137 10.79 8.06 -1.15
CA GLY A 137 11.63 6.88 -1.35
C GLY A 137 10.95 5.65 -1.95
N LEU A 138 9.71 5.75 -2.46
CA LEU A 138 9.20 4.67 -3.30
C LEU A 138 10.13 4.46 -4.52
N HIS A 139 10.67 3.26 -4.67
CA HIS A 139 11.59 2.85 -5.73
C HIS A 139 10.91 2.06 -6.85
N ARG A 140 9.80 1.38 -6.54
CA ARG A 140 9.02 0.61 -7.52
C ARG A 140 7.57 0.53 -7.10
N LEU A 141 6.66 0.77 -8.05
CA LEU A 141 5.25 0.50 -7.88
C LEU A 141 4.72 -0.15 -9.15
N LEU A 142 4.34 -1.41 -9.03
CA LEU A 142 3.70 -2.18 -10.08
C LEU A 142 2.28 -2.55 -9.65
N ILE A 143 1.33 -2.25 -10.53
CA ILE A 143 -0.08 -2.54 -10.30
C ILE A 143 -0.62 -3.26 -11.54
N SER A 144 -1.05 -4.50 -11.37
CA SER A 144 -1.51 -5.40 -12.43
C SER A 144 -2.84 -6.01 -12.09
N LYS A 145 -3.83 -5.93 -12.99
CA LYS A 145 -5.13 -6.61 -12.81
C LYS A 145 -5.76 -6.33 -11.44
N SER A 146 -5.54 -5.12 -10.92
CA SER A 146 -5.81 -4.79 -9.52
C SER A 146 -6.77 -3.62 -9.39
N LYS A 147 -7.37 -3.49 -8.21
CA LYS A 147 -8.25 -2.37 -7.84
C LYS A 147 -7.59 -1.54 -6.76
N VAL A 148 -7.57 -0.22 -6.93
CA VAL A 148 -7.04 0.72 -5.93
C VAL A 148 -8.09 1.79 -5.65
N SER A 149 -8.50 1.96 -4.39
CA SER A 149 -9.51 2.97 -4.06
C SER A 149 -8.94 4.39 -4.03
N LEU A 150 -7.73 4.57 -3.51
CA LEU A 150 -7.05 5.86 -3.47
C LEU A 150 -5.55 5.67 -3.74
N LEU A 151 -5.06 6.33 -4.78
CA LEU A 151 -3.64 6.49 -5.05
C LEU A 151 -3.21 7.93 -4.69
N ASN A 152 -2.30 8.04 -3.73
CA ASN A 152 -1.85 9.31 -3.19
C ASN A 152 -0.35 9.28 -2.89
N SER A 153 0.36 10.30 -3.30
CA SER A 153 1.79 10.52 -3.15
C SER A 153 2.03 12.04 -3.17
N PRO A 154 1.81 12.70 -2.02
CA PRO A 154 1.88 14.16 -1.93
C PRO A 154 3.32 14.67 -2.01
N TRP A 155 4.30 13.83 -1.64
CA TRP A 155 5.70 14.19 -1.66
C TRP A 155 6.29 13.99 -3.07
N PRO A 156 7.22 14.86 -3.50
CA PRO A 156 7.96 14.64 -4.73
C PRO A 156 8.65 13.28 -4.71
N VAL A 157 8.26 12.42 -5.64
CA VAL A 157 8.97 11.17 -5.89
C VAL A 157 9.97 11.45 -7.00
N GLY A 158 11.23 11.11 -6.78
CA GLY A 158 12.31 11.33 -7.73
C GLY A 158 13.32 10.20 -7.71
N GLY A 159 14.12 10.10 -8.78
CA GLY A 159 15.08 9.02 -8.99
C GLY A 159 14.63 8.05 -10.09
N ASN A 160 15.36 6.96 -10.29
CA ASN A 160 15.06 5.92 -11.29
C ASN A 160 13.84 5.05 -10.90
N LEU A 161 12.74 5.69 -10.47
CA LEU A 161 11.49 5.02 -10.14
C LEU A 161 10.72 4.72 -11.44
N HIS A 162 10.26 3.47 -11.52
CA HIS A 162 9.34 3.01 -12.55
C HIS A 162 7.96 2.76 -11.93
N LEU A 163 6.98 3.56 -12.36
CA LEU A 163 5.58 3.44 -12.00
C LEU A 163 4.83 2.77 -13.15
N GLN A 164 4.36 1.54 -12.96
CA GLN A 164 3.58 0.85 -13.98
C GLN A 164 2.22 0.42 -13.45
N ILE A 165 1.18 0.76 -14.19
CA ILE A 165 -0.20 0.40 -13.88
C ILE A 165 -0.80 -0.19 -15.14
N HIS A 166 -1.23 -1.46 -15.09
CA HIS A 166 -1.78 -2.12 -16.25
C HIS A 166 -3.00 -2.98 -15.92
N ASN A 167 -3.97 -3.01 -16.84
CA ASN A 167 -5.20 -3.81 -16.73
C ASN A 167 -5.95 -3.57 -15.41
N SER A 168 -5.92 -2.36 -14.87
CA SER A 168 -6.33 -2.07 -13.50
C SER A 168 -7.46 -1.06 -13.41
N TYR A 169 -8.01 -0.91 -12.21
CA TYR A 169 -9.01 0.10 -11.89
C TYR A 169 -8.55 0.95 -10.72
N ILE A 170 -8.54 2.28 -10.89
CA ILE A 170 -8.23 3.23 -9.84
C ILE A 170 -9.44 4.12 -9.61
N LYS A 171 -10.01 4.08 -8.41
CA LYS A 171 -11.19 4.90 -8.09
C LYS A 171 -10.83 6.39 -7.99
N LYS A 172 -9.70 6.72 -7.35
CA LYS A 172 -9.29 8.11 -7.13
C LYS A 172 -7.78 8.30 -7.13
N VAL A 173 -7.30 9.33 -7.85
CA VAL A 173 -5.93 9.85 -7.78
C VAL A 173 -5.96 11.24 -7.17
N LYS A 174 -5.22 11.45 -6.07
CA LYS A 174 -5.26 12.71 -5.29
C LYS A 174 -4.03 13.58 -5.47
N ALA A 175 -2.84 13.00 -5.31
CA ALA A 175 -1.58 13.69 -5.49
C ALA A 175 -0.56 12.66 -5.99
N LEU A 176 0.18 12.96 -7.03
CA LEU A 176 1.18 12.10 -7.63
C LEU A 176 2.22 13.06 -8.23
N ASN A 177 3.16 13.46 -7.39
CA ASN A 177 4.19 14.43 -7.74
C ASN A 177 5.44 13.70 -8.23
N LEU A 178 5.64 13.70 -9.55
CA LEU A 178 6.70 12.97 -10.21
C LEU A 178 7.80 13.92 -10.66
N GLN A 179 9.07 13.57 -10.40
CA GLN A 179 10.23 14.40 -10.76
C GLN A 179 11.42 13.55 -11.22
N ASN A 180 12.47 14.20 -11.72
CA ASN A 180 13.81 13.62 -11.92
C ASN A 180 13.86 12.40 -12.85
N GLY A 181 13.31 12.52 -14.06
CA GLY A 181 13.50 11.50 -15.11
C GLY A 181 12.60 10.27 -15.01
N MET A 182 11.57 10.31 -14.17
CA MET A 182 10.67 9.18 -13.94
C MET A 182 9.81 8.83 -15.16
N LEU A 183 9.46 7.54 -15.25
CA LEU A 183 8.50 7.01 -16.20
C LEU A 183 7.24 6.55 -15.47
N LEU A 184 6.12 7.19 -15.77
CA LEU A 184 4.77 6.73 -15.43
C LEU A 184 4.15 6.07 -16.66
N HIS A 185 3.84 4.79 -16.56
CA HIS A 185 3.19 4.05 -17.63
C HIS A 185 1.85 3.47 -17.15
N ILE A 186 0.76 3.92 -17.77
CA ILE A 186 -0.61 3.48 -17.48
C ILE A 186 -1.19 2.86 -18.75
N THR A 187 -1.54 1.58 -18.70
CA THR A 187 -2.02 0.81 -19.85
C THR A 187 -3.34 0.12 -19.54
N ASN A 188 -4.32 0.16 -20.45
CA ASN A 188 -5.59 -0.55 -20.31
C ASN A 188 -6.22 -0.39 -18.90
N THR A 189 -6.23 0.83 -18.38
CA THR A 189 -6.60 1.13 -16.99
C THR A 189 -7.74 2.13 -16.96
N THR A 190 -8.72 1.88 -16.09
CA THR A 190 -9.80 2.84 -15.84
C THR A 190 -9.51 3.64 -14.58
N ILE A 191 -9.56 4.97 -14.68
CA ILE A 191 -9.43 5.91 -13.56
C ILE A 191 -10.74 6.68 -13.44
N ASP A 192 -11.42 6.57 -12.29
CA ASP A 192 -12.73 7.21 -12.12
C ASP A 192 -12.61 8.71 -11.85
N LEU A 193 -11.70 9.12 -10.95
CA LEU A 193 -11.49 10.50 -10.58
C LEU A 193 -10.01 10.83 -10.47
N ILE A 194 -9.57 11.88 -11.17
CA ILE A 194 -8.31 12.57 -10.93
C ILE A 194 -8.65 13.92 -10.29
N GLU A 195 -8.18 14.18 -9.06
CA GLU A 195 -8.41 15.48 -8.42
C GLU A 195 -7.65 16.60 -9.17
N LYS A 196 -8.05 17.85 -8.91
CA LYS A 196 -7.36 19.02 -9.46
C LYS A 196 -5.88 18.98 -9.08
N GLU A 197 -5.02 19.15 -10.07
CA GLU A 197 -3.55 19.12 -9.95
C GLU A 197 -3.02 17.84 -9.30
N ALA A 198 -3.77 16.73 -9.41
CA ALA A 198 -3.40 15.48 -8.78
C ALA A 198 -2.17 14.84 -9.40
N ILE A 199 -1.94 14.97 -10.71
CA ILE A 199 -0.76 14.39 -11.36
C ILE A 199 0.18 15.52 -11.79
N ILE A 200 1.27 15.70 -11.06
CA ILE A 200 2.26 16.76 -11.31
C ILE A 200 3.48 16.13 -11.98
N LEU A 201 3.81 16.58 -13.18
CA LEU A 201 4.96 16.10 -13.95
C LEU A 201 6.06 17.15 -13.99
N GLY A 202 7.15 16.89 -13.28
CA GLY A 202 8.34 17.72 -13.23
C GLY A 202 9.33 17.45 -14.38
N LYS A 203 10.52 18.04 -14.23
CA LYS A 203 11.62 17.94 -15.21
C LYS A 203 12.01 16.49 -15.51
N GLY A 204 12.02 16.16 -16.81
CA GLY A 204 12.46 14.87 -17.33
C GLY A 204 11.43 13.75 -17.19
N VAL A 205 10.28 14.01 -16.57
CA VAL A 205 9.25 12.99 -16.38
C VAL A 205 8.48 12.75 -17.67
N ILE A 206 8.19 11.47 -17.94
CA ILE A 206 7.33 11.05 -19.04
C ILE A 206 6.17 10.27 -18.46
N ALA A 207 4.95 10.73 -18.71
CA ALA A 207 3.73 9.99 -18.47
C ALA A 207 3.19 9.44 -19.80
N ILE A 208 3.02 8.13 -19.90
CA ILE A 208 2.47 7.44 -21.06
C ILE A 208 1.16 6.78 -20.62
N LEU A 209 0.07 7.19 -21.26
CA LEU A 209 -1.24 6.58 -21.08
C LEU A 209 -1.64 5.89 -22.39
N THR A 210 -1.94 4.60 -22.30
CA THR A 210 -2.29 3.76 -23.45
C THR A 210 -3.60 3.02 -23.18
N GLU A 211 -4.56 3.08 -24.10
CA GLU A 211 -5.83 2.32 -24.02
C GLU A 211 -6.59 2.52 -22.69
N SER A 212 -6.45 3.70 -22.08
CA SER A 212 -6.95 3.98 -20.73
C SER A 212 -8.17 4.88 -20.75
N ILE A 213 -9.02 4.78 -19.73
CA ILE A 213 -10.26 5.54 -19.61
C ILE A 213 -10.19 6.41 -18.35
N ILE A 214 -10.33 7.73 -18.50
CA ILE A 214 -10.38 8.68 -17.37
C ILE A 214 -11.79 9.28 -17.29
N LYS A 215 -12.62 8.84 -16.35
CA LYS A 215 -14.03 9.27 -16.31
C LYS A 215 -14.20 10.74 -15.93
N SER A 216 -13.42 11.23 -14.98
CA SER A 216 -13.48 12.63 -14.51
C SER A 216 -12.11 13.10 -14.05
N GLY A 217 -11.75 14.34 -14.41
CA GLY A 217 -10.48 14.94 -14.00
C GLY A 217 -10.31 16.38 -14.45
N ASP A 218 -11.13 17.29 -13.91
CA ASP A 218 -10.93 18.72 -14.18
C ASP A 218 -9.57 19.15 -13.64
N LYS A 219 -8.74 19.68 -14.54
CA LYS A 219 -7.40 20.18 -14.23
C LYS A 219 -6.51 19.10 -13.61
N GLY A 220 -6.69 17.85 -14.01
CA GLY A 220 -6.08 16.68 -13.37
C GLY A 220 -4.57 16.55 -13.54
N PHE A 221 -4.02 17.03 -14.66
CA PHE A 221 -2.58 17.00 -14.92
C PHE A 221 -1.98 18.41 -14.88
N LEU A 222 -0.88 18.57 -14.14
CA LEU A 222 -0.05 19.77 -14.14
C LEU A 222 1.32 19.41 -14.72
N VAL A 223 1.63 19.91 -15.91
CA VAL A 223 2.88 19.60 -16.63
C VAL A 223 3.81 20.80 -16.52
N ARG A 224 4.86 20.67 -15.71
CA ARG A 224 5.92 21.68 -15.53
C ARG A 224 6.97 21.58 -16.63
N VAL A 225 7.85 22.57 -16.71
CA VAL A 225 8.97 22.58 -17.68
C VAL A 225 9.75 21.26 -17.67
N GLY A 226 9.82 20.64 -18.85
CA GLY A 226 10.52 19.38 -19.08
C GLY A 226 9.73 18.10 -18.75
N GLY A 227 8.50 18.23 -18.24
CA GLY A 227 7.55 17.11 -18.13
C GLY A 227 6.85 16.85 -19.47
N ARG A 228 6.48 15.59 -19.72
CA ARG A 228 5.80 15.17 -20.96
C ARG A 228 4.64 14.23 -20.66
N VAL A 229 3.54 14.38 -21.40
CA VAL A 229 2.39 13.47 -21.41
C VAL A 229 2.21 12.94 -22.81
N MET A 230 2.10 11.63 -22.96
CA MET A 230 1.79 10.94 -24.20
C MET A 230 0.48 10.18 -24.00
N LEU A 231 -0.49 10.42 -24.89
CA LEU A 231 -1.81 9.81 -24.85
C LEU A 231 -1.99 8.97 -26.11
N HIS A 232 -2.23 7.67 -25.93
CA HIS A 232 -2.47 6.73 -27.02
C HIS A 232 -3.80 6.03 -26.75
N ASN A 233 -4.78 6.21 -27.63
CA ASN A 233 -6.12 5.63 -27.46
C ASN A 233 -6.71 5.84 -26.04
N THR A 234 -6.42 7.00 -25.44
CA THR A 234 -6.90 7.34 -24.09
C THR A 234 -8.19 8.12 -24.22
N MET A 235 -9.24 7.66 -23.55
CA MET A 235 -10.58 8.24 -23.61
C MET A 235 -10.94 8.92 -22.29
N GLY A 236 -11.92 9.83 -22.34
CA GLY A 236 -12.56 10.39 -21.15
C GLY A 236 -12.47 11.90 -21.03
N LYS A 237 -12.76 12.43 -19.83
CA LYS A 237 -12.90 13.87 -19.57
C LYS A 237 -11.86 14.33 -18.54
N PHE A 238 -10.75 14.86 -19.04
CA PHE A 238 -9.71 15.49 -18.21
C PHE A 238 -9.02 16.64 -18.95
N SER A 239 -8.39 17.54 -18.20
CA SER A 239 -7.59 18.62 -18.77
C SER A 239 -6.15 18.60 -18.26
N ILE A 240 -5.24 19.06 -19.12
CA ILE A 240 -3.81 19.18 -18.87
C ILE A 240 -3.50 20.67 -18.78
N MET A 241 -2.76 21.09 -17.75
CA MET A 241 -2.43 22.47 -17.48
C MET A 241 -0.93 22.74 -17.42
N ALA A 242 -0.60 24.00 -17.72
CA ALA A 242 0.67 24.66 -17.45
C ALA A 242 0.64 25.37 -16.09
N PRO A 243 1.75 25.46 -15.36
CA PRO A 243 1.91 26.45 -14.29
C PRO A 243 1.80 27.87 -14.87
N GLU A 244 1.19 28.80 -14.12
CA GLU A 244 1.03 30.18 -14.61
C GLU A 244 2.35 30.94 -14.78
N SER A 245 3.39 30.54 -14.04
CA SER A 245 4.75 31.06 -14.16
C SER A 245 5.46 30.65 -15.46
N ASP A 246 4.92 29.65 -16.17
CA ASP A 246 5.56 29.00 -17.31
C ASP A 246 4.81 29.29 -18.63
N LYS A 247 3.93 30.30 -18.65
CA LYS A 247 3.06 30.65 -19.79
C LYS A 247 3.81 31.07 -21.07
N ASP A 248 5.12 31.32 -20.99
CA ASP A 248 5.96 31.70 -22.15
C ASP A 248 6.51 30.50 -22.96
N TYR A 249 6.20 29.26 -22.56
CA TYR A 249 6.68 28.07 -23.27
C TYR A 249 5.64 27.55 -24.28
N ASN A 250 6.05 27.46 -25.55
CA ASN A 250 5.26 26.89 -26.63
C ASN A 250 4.92 25.41 -26.36
N TYR A 251 3.64 25.13 -26.16
CA TYR A 251 3.11 23.77 -26.13
C TYR A 251 3.05 23.20 -27.54
N GLU A 252 3.99 22.34 -27.90
CA GLU A 252 3.96 21.65 -29.19
C GLU A 252 2.99 20.46 -29.11
N LYS A 253 1.75 20.69 -29.54
CA LYS A 253 0.76 19.62 -29.71
C LYS A 253 1.09 18.83 -30.98
N THR A 254 2.00 17.87 -30.90
CA THR A 254 2.22 16.91 -31.98
C THR A 254 1.06 15.90 -32.00
N VAL A 255 0.06 16.18 -32.83
CA VAL A 255 -0.95 15.18 -33.22
C VAL A 255 -0.33 14.32 -34.32
N PRO A 256 -0.27 12.98 -34.17
CA PRO A 256 0.20 12.13 -35.26
C PRO A 256 -0.82 12.17 -36.42
N GLY A 257 -0.44 12.73 -37.57
CA GLY A 257 -1.02 12.35 -38.85
C GLY A 257 -2.11 13.24 -39.49
N VAL A 258 -2.05 14.57 -39.38
CA VAL A 258 -2.77 15.45 -40.32
C VAL A 258 -1.85 16.58 -40.77
N PRO A 259 -1.64 16.81 -42.09
CA PRO A 259 -0.85 17.94 -42.56
C PRO A 259 -1.56 19.26 -42.20
N SER A 260 -0.93 20.05 -41.33
CA SER A 260 -1.43 21.37 -40.93
C SER A 260 -1.51 22.33 -42.12
N LYS A 261 -2.73 22.73 -42.48
CA LYS A 261 -2.94 23.99 -43.18
C LYS A 261 -2.89 25.12 -42.15
N VAL A 262 -1.98 26.05 -42.38
CA VAL A 262 -1.88 27.35 -41.73
C VAL A 262 -3.20 28.10 -41.98
N VAL A 263 -3.92 28.44 -40.93
CA VAL A 263 -4.95 29.49 -40.96
C VAL A 263 -4.68 30.44 -39.81
N THR A 264 -4.41 31.67 -40.21
CA THR A 264 -4.08 32.83 -39.39
C THR A 264 -5.33 33.36 -38.67
N SER A 265 -5.05 34.00 -37.54
CA SER A 265 -5.89 34.77 -36.62
C SER A 265 -7.05 35.59 -37.19
N SER A 266 -8.09 35.73 -36.37
CA SER A 266 -8.78 37.02 -36.16
C SER A 266 -9.36 37.09 -34.75
N ASP A 267 -9.04 38.21 -34.09
CA ASP A 267 -9.61 38.76 -32.87
C ASP A 267 -11.14 38.86 -32.91
N GLU A 268 -11.78 38.74 -31.74
CA GLU A 268 -12.89 39.63 -31.33
C GLU A 268 -13.22 39.46 -29.84
N SER A 269 -13.72 40.55 -29.26
CA SER A 269 -13.68 40.99 -27.87
C SER A 269 -15.05 40.90 -27.16
N ASP A 270 -15.04 41.25 -25.85
CA ASP A 270 -16.15 41.80 -25.03
C ASP A 270 -17.31 40.84 -24.65
N ASP A 271 -18.00 40.88 -23.50
CA ASP A 271 -18.01 41.72 -22.29
C ASP A 271 -18.87 41.01 -21.20
N GLU A 272 -18.68 41.43 -19.94
CA GLU A 272 -19.61 41.50 -18.78
C GLU A 272 -20.56 40.34 -18.35
N ASP A 273 -20.44 39.89 -17.08
CA ASP A 273 -21.38 40.23 -15.99
C ASP A 273 -21.11 39.43 -14.69
N GLU A 274 -20.82 40.13 -13.59
CA GLU A 274 -20.55 39.58 -12.26
C GLU A 274 -21.68 39.93 -11.28
N LEU A 275 -22.58 38.98 -11.02
CA LEU A 275 -23.67 39.11 -10.03
C LEU A 275 -23.28 38.49 -8.68
N LYS A 276 -23.03 39.36 -7.70
CA LYS A 276 -22.87 39.03 -6.28
C LYS A 276 -24.19 38.56 -5.67
N SER A 277 -24.20 37.38 -5.03
CA SER A 277 -25.21 37.05 -4.01
C SER A 277 -24.56 36.51 -2.73
N LYS A 278 -24.81 37.21 -1.62
CA LYS A 278 -24.46 36.82 -0.26
C LYS A 278 -25.62 35.98 0.30
N SER A 279 -25.34 34.78 0.81
CA SER A 279 -26.26 34.06 1.70
C SER A 279 -25.62 33.86 3.07
N LYS A 280 -26.40 34.17 4.11
CA LYS A 280 -26.08 34.05 5.53
C LYS A 280 -26.11 32.57 5.94
N CYS A 281 -25.12 32.14 6.72
CA CYS A 281 -25.16 30.88 7.45
C CYS A 281 -25.84 31.08 8.80
N GLU A 282 -26.96 30.38 9.02
CA GLU A 282 -27.52 30.13 10.36
C GLU A 282 -26.88 28.88 10.94
N SER A 283 -26.43 28.97 12.20
CA SER A 283 -25.86 27.87 12.98
C SER A 283 -26.97 27.02 13.62
N PRO A 284 -26.88 25.68 13.60
CA PRO A 284 -27.83 24.83 14.30
C PRO A 284 -27.55 24.76 15.82
N PRO A 285 -28.56 24.44 16.64
CA PRO A 285 -28.50 24.55 18.10
C PRO A 285 -27.72 23.40 18.77
N TYR A 286 -27.07 23.76 19.88
CA TYR A 286 -26.07 23.03 20.67
C TYR A 286 -26.52 21.73 21.38
N TRP A 287 -27.73 21.23 21.13
CA TRP A 287 -28.34 20.17 21.95
C TRP A 287 -27.98 18.73 21.55
N HIS A 288 -27.28 18.52 20.41
CA HIS A 288 -26.95 17.17 19.92
C HIS A 288 -25.70 16.52 20.54
N TRP A 289 -24.99 17.18 21.46
CA TRP A 289 -23.74 16.66 22.05
C TRP A 289 -23.87 16.03 23.44
N LEU A 290 -25.05 16.06 24.08
CA LEU A 290 -25.22 15.56 25.45
C LEU A 290 -25.72 14.11 25.57
N ILE A 291 -26.18 13.51 24.48
CA ILE A 291 -26.74 12.15 24.50
C ILE A 291 -25.65 11.06 24.43
N PRO A 292 -24.55 11.19 23.67
CA PRO A 292 -23.54 10.11 23.56
C PRO A 292 -22.69 9.90 24.83
N THR A 293 -22.48 10.94 25.63
CA THR A 293 -21.61 10.90 26.82
C THR A 293 -22.25 10.19 28.01
N VAL A 294 -23.58 10.23 28.13
CA VAL A 294 -24.30 9.54 29.21
C VAL A 294 -24.34 8.03 28.99
N VAL A 295 -24.46 7.59 27.74
CA VAL A 295 -24.49 6.15 27.38
C VAL A 295 -23.12 5.49 27.59
N ALA A 296 -22.03 6.15 27.18
CA ALA A 296 -20.67 5.64 27.38
C ALA A 296 -20.28 5.51 28.87
N SER A 297 -20.83 6.38 29.74
CA SER A 297 -20.56 6.36 31.17
C SER A 297 -21.26 5.19 31.89
N LEU A 298 -22.45 4.79 31.40
CA LEU A 298 -23.21 3.65 31.92
C LEU A 298 -22.57 2.31 31.55
N GLU A 299 -22.02 2.19 30.34
CA GLU A 299 -21.34 0.96 29.89
C GLU A 299 -20.04 0.69 30.66
N ALA A 300 -19.27 1.73 30.99
CA ALA A 300 -18.04 1.59 31.78
C ALA A 300 -18.32 1.10 33.21
N LEU A 301 -19.45 1.52 33.80
CA LEU A 301 -19.84 1.17 35.17
C LEU A 301 -20.30 -0.29 35.29
N VAL A 302 -20.93 -0.83 34.23
CA VAL A 302 -21.28 -2.26 34.14
C VAL A 302 -20.02 -3.13 34.04
N LEU A 303 -19.03 -2.72 33.24
CA LEU A 303 -17.77 -3.47 33.07
C LEU A 303 -16.95 -3.53 34.36
N ILE A 304 -16.86 -2.43 35.12
CA ILE A 304 -16.14 -2.42 36.40
C ILE A 304 -16.80 -3.36 37.42
N LYS A 305 -18.14 -3.42 37.45
CA LYS A 305 -18.88 -4.30 38.37
C LYS A 305 -18.74 -5.78 38.01
N MET A 306 -18.60 -6.12 36.73
CA MET A 306 -18.39 -7.51 36.29
C MET A 306 -16.94 -8.00 36.46
N CYS A 307 -15.96 -7.09 36.50
CA CYS A 307 -14.55 -7.45 36.64
C CYS A 307 -14.02 -7.43 38.09
N GLY A 308 -14.71 -6.78 39.03
CA GLY A 308 -14.27 -6.62 40.42
C GLY A 308 -14.18 -7.92 41.24
N ASP A 309 -14.95 -8.96 40.90
CA ASP A 309 -15.07 -10.17 41.71
C ASP A 309 -13.99 -11.25 41.42
N ARG A 310 -12.99 -10.95 40.59
CA ARG A 310 -11.97 -11.93 40.15
C ARG A 310 -10.52 -11.57 40.45
N ILE A 311 -10.24 -10.85 41.53
CA ILE A 311 -8.86 -10.67 41.99
C ILE A 311 -8.53 -11.69 43.10
N PRO A 312 -7.85 -12.81 42.81
CA PRO A 312 -7.34 -13.70 43.84
C PRO A 312 -6.17 -13.02 44.58
N LYS A 313 -6.23 -13.06 45.91
CA LYS A 313 -5.16 -12.58 46.81
C LYS A 313 -3.87 -13.40 46.56
N LYS A 314 -2.79 -12.72 46.16
CA LYS A 314 -1.46 -13.34 45.97
C LYS A 314 -0.93 -13.90 47.30
N LYS A 315 -0.59 -15.20 47.32
CA LYS A 315 0.31 -15.80 48.32
C LYS A 315 1.76 -15.44 48.00
N LYS A 316 2.52 -15.04 49.02
CA LYS A 316 3.98 -14.85 48.96
C LYS A 316 4.68 -16.20 48.76
N PRO A 317 5.73 -16.29 47.92
CA PRO A 317 6.62 -17.44 47.93
C PRO A 317 7.74 -17.28 48.96
N ASN A 318 8.01 -18.37 49.69
CA ASN A 318 9.23 -18.60 50.46
C ASN A 318 10.39 -18.83 49.48
N ILE A 319 11.53 -18.23 49.79
CA ILE A 319 12.82 -18.44 49.12
C ILE A 319 13.69 -19.16 50.13
N ASP A 320 14.17 -20.35 49.80
CA ASP A 320 15.32 -20.99 50.44
C ASP A 320 16.17 -21.69 49.36
N ALA A 321 17.47 -21.74 49.65
CA ALA A 321 18.67 -22.14 48.90
C ALA A 321 18.61 -23.52 48.19
N ASP A 322 19.51 -23.95 47.28
CA ASP A 322 20.95 -23.68 47.06
C ASP A 322 21.34 -24.16 45.62
N PRO A 323 22.55 -23.84 45.10
CA PRO A 323 23.00 -24.22 43.75
C PRO A 323 23.96 -25.43 43.75
N GLU A 324 23.86 -26.30 42.74
CA GLU A 324 24.94 -27.22 42.39
C GLU A 324 25.34 -27.08 40.92
N GLU A 325 26.65 -26.97 40.74
CA GLU A 325 27.41 -26.96 39.49
C GLU A 325 27.25 -28.28 38.74
N THR A 326 27.21 -28.22 37.41
CA THR A 326 28.00 -29.19 36.62
C THR A 326 28.31 -28.66 35.22
N THR A 327 29.60 -28.43 35.00
CA THR A 327 30.30 -28.31 33.73
C THR A 327 30.27 -29.65 32.96
N LEU A 328 30.15 -29.60 31.63
CA LEU A 328 31.06 -30.25 30.67
C LEU A 328 30.51 -30.19 29.22
N THR A 329 31.26 -29.45 28.39
CA THR A 329 31.76 -29.80 27.05
C THR A 329 31.00 -30.85 26.22
N ASN A 330 30.63 -30.49 24.98
CA ASN A 330 31.28 -31.02 23.77
C ASN A 330 30.72 -30.39 22.47
N LYS A 331 31.63 -29.79 21.70
CA LYS A 331 31.60 -29.66 20.23
C LYS A 331 32.08 -31.01 19.65
N PRO A 332 31.76 -31.43 18.40
CA PRO A 332 32.31 -30.71 17.24
C PRO A 332 31.61 -30.88 15.86
N ASN A 333 32.24 -30.19 14.89
CA ASN A 333 32.39 -30.50 13.45
C ASN A 333 31.35 -30.02 12.43
N LEU A 334 31.76 -28.93 11.77
CA LEU A 334 31.49 -28.63 10.37
C LEU A 334 32.18 -29.64 9.44
N SER A 335 31.55 -29.92 8.29
CA SER A 335 32.23 -30.10 7.01
C SER A 335 31.36 -29.54 5.88
N PRO A 336 31.96 -28.83 4.90
CA PRO A 336 31.27 -28.21 3.77
C PRO A 336 31.18 -29.16 2.57
N ASN A 337 30.19 -28.95 1.68
CA ASN A 337 30.31 -29.08 0.22
C ASN A 337 28.91 -29.13 -0.42
N SER A 338 28.53 -28.08 -1.15
CA SER A 338 27.80 -28.21 -2.41
C SER A 338 27.69 -26.86 -3.11
N THR A 339 28.63 -26.63 -4.02
CA THR A 339 28.55 -25.74 -5.18
C THR A 339 27.34 -26.10 -6.03
N PHE A 340 26.54 -25.15 -6.55
CA PHE A 340 25.94 -25.24 -7.90
C PHE A 340 25.28 -23.91 -8.38
N SER A 341 25.85 -23.40 -9.48
CA SER A 341 25.28 -22.69 -10.64
C SER A 341 24.16 -21.63 -10.48
N TYR A 342 24.53 -20.37 -10.73
CA TYR A 342 23.66 -19.29 -11.17
C TYR A 342 23.36 -19.41 -12.67
N TYR A 343 22.08 -19.46 -13.05
CA TYR A 343 21.63 -19.10 -14.41
C TYR A 343 21.28 -17.61 -14.41
N ASN A 344 22.04 -16.84 -15.18
CA ASN A 344 21.91 -15.40 -15.33
C ASN A 344 21.53 -15.12 -16.79
N GLU A 345 20.24 -14.96 -17.09
CA GLU A 345 19.81 -14.50 -18.42
C GLU A 345 19.81 -12.98 -18.46
N SER A 346 20.94 -12.45 -18.93
CA SER A 346 21.11 -11.08 -19.37
C SER A 346 20.36 -10.83 -20.68
N PHE A 347 19.36 -9.94 -20.67
CA PHE A 347 18.79 -9.37 -21.89
C PHE A 347 19.79 -8.38 -22.51
N LYS A 348 20.31 -8.74 -23.69
CA LYS A 348 21.08 -7.86 -24.57
C LYS A 348 20.15 -6.85 -25.25
N ILE A 349 20.40 -5.56 -25.04
CA ILE A 349 19.86 -4.50 -25.90
C ILE A 349 20.89 -4.25 -27.00
N ASN A 350 20.48 -4.51 -28.24
CA ASN A 350 21.26 -4.21 -29.45
C ASN A 350 21.10 -2.70 -29.78
N PRO A 351 22.19 -1.91 -29.87
CA PRO A 351 22.12 -0.55 -30.38
C PRO A 351 22.54 -0.54 -31.85
N SER A 352 21.58 -0.51 -32.78
CA SER A 352 21.87 -0.20 -34.19
C SER A 352 21.48 1.24 -34.50
N LEU A 353 22.50 2.10 -34.43
CA LEU A 353 22.83 3.20 -35.34
C LEU A 353 21.79 3.62 -36.39
N SER A 354 21.45 4.91 -36.39
CA SER A 354 21.34 5.68 -37.63
C SER A 354 21.85 7.11 -37.41
N ARG A 355 22.85 7.46 -38.21
CA ARG A 355 23.58 8.72 -38.25
C ARG A 355 22.72 9.83 -38.84
N ARG A 356 22.70 10.98 -38.18
CA ARG A 356 22.51 12.29 -38.83
C ARG A 356 23.66 12.52 -39.82
N LYS A 357 23.32 12.90 -41.05
CA LYS A 357 24.18 13.72 -41.90
C LYS A 357 23.62 15.15 -41.87
N ASN A 358 24.47 16.09 -41.48
CA ASN A 358 24.29 17.51 -41.72
C ASN A 358 24.42 17.77 -43.23
N ASN A 359 23.53 18.58 -43.77
CA ASN A 359 23.82 19.71 -44.65
C ASN A 359 22.65 20.69 -44.55
#